data_AF-A0A817M6P0-F1
#
_entry.id   AF-A0A817M6P0-F1
#
_cell.length_a   1.000
_cell.length_b   1.000
_cell.length_c   1.000
_cell.angle_alpha   90.00
_cell.angle_beta   90.00
_cell.angle_gamma   90.00
#
_symmetry.space_group_name_H-M   'P 1'
#
loop_
_entity.id
_entity.type
_entity.pdbx_description
1 polymer ?
#
loop_
_entity_poly.entity_id
_entity_poly.type
_entity_poly.pdbx_seq_one_letter_code
_entity_poly.pdbx_strand_id
1 'polypeptide(L)'
;MGLSPVEPGAKSTIDRVTARVASTNVTCLLHIGDISYARGIGALWDGFMTQIQSIAVHVPYMVSIGNHEYDYETGGDKDPSGAPGPGGFRPKCGDYGRDSGGECAIPMVRRFHSPSNGNGLFWYSFDVGPIHVIYISTEHDFRRSSIQYLWLEKDLSSVNRSRTPWLIVGSHRHMYTSAFDSARETRMRLMVQLYLESLFYRYHVDLNLFAHRHSYERSCPMFQGKCIEDGITHVLISMAGQSLDSDIYILSCCME
;
A
#
# COMPACT_ATOMS: atom_id res chain seq x y z
N MET A 1 -3.46 0.87 9.93
CA MET A 1 -3.86 1.69 11.12
C MET A 1 -4.18 0.80 12.32
N GLY A 2 -4.89 -0.30 12.12
CA GLY A 2 -5.30 -1.22 13.18
C GLY A 2 -6.57 -0.82 13.92
N LEU A 3 -6.99 -1.69 14.84
CA LEU A 3 -8.13 -1.56 15.73
C LEU A 3 -7.69 -1.05 17.11
N SER A 4 -8.27 0.04 17.58
CA SER A 4 -8.15 0.46 18.98
C SER A 4 -9.02 -0.43 19.90
N PRO A 5 -8.53 -0.82 21.09
CA PRO A 5 -7.25 -0.48 21.72
C PRO A 5 -6.15 -1.53 21.48
N VAL A 6 -6.30 -2.44 20.52
CA VAL A 6 -5.31 -3.48 20.22
C VAL A 6 -4.02 -2.85 19.71
N GLU A 7 -4.13 -1.93 18.75
CA GLU A 7 -3.00 -1.16 18.22
C GLU A 7 -2.84 0.19 18.95
N PRO A 8 -1.66 0.47 19.52
CA PRO A 8 -1.47 1.55 20.50
C PRO A 8 -1.71 2.96 19.93
N GLY A 9 -1.36 3.20 18.66
CA GLY A 9 -1.54 4.51 18.01
C GLY A 9 -2.87 4.66 17.25
N ALA A 10 -3.63 3.58 17.05
CA ALA A 10 -4.81 3.58 16.19
C ALA A 10 -5.85 4.60 16.64
N LYS A 11 -6.09 4.69 17.96
CA LYS A 11 -7.05 5.65 18.53
C LYS A 11 -6.70 7.09 18.18
N SER A 12 -5.43 7.47 18.38
CA SER A 12 -4.99 8.85 18.16
C SER A 12 -5.15 9.24 16.69
N THR A 13 -4.82 8.33 15.77
CA THR A 13 -4.99 8.55 14.33
C THR A 13 -6.45 8.70 13.97
N ILE A 14 -7.34 7.82 14.44
CA ILE A 14 -8.79 7.92 14.18
C ILE A 14 -9.36 9.23 14.71
N ASP A 15 -9.03 9.62 15.94
CA ASP A 15 -9.51 10.87 16.53
C ASP A 15 -9.09 12.07 15.66
N ARG A 16 -7.81 12.12 15.25
CA ARG A 16 -7.25 13.20 14.42
C ARG A 16 -7.85 13.25 13.03
N VAL A 17 -7.99 12.09 12.38
CA VAL A 17 -8.58 11.98 11.04
C VAL A 17 -10.06 12.37 11.09
N THR A 18 -10.82 11.87 12.07
CA THR A 18 -12.23 12.23 12.26
C THR A 18 -12.38 13.73 12.44
N ALA A 19 -11.59 14.34 13.31
CA ALA A 19 -11.61 15.78 13.53
C ALA A 19 -11.25 16.56 12.24
N ARG A 20 -10.30 16.07 11.44
CA ARG A 20 -9.90 16.70 10.18
C ARG A 20 -11.00 16.62 9.12
N VAL A 21 -11.63 15.46 8.97
CA VAL A 21 -12.76 15.26 8.04
C VAL A 21 -13.95 16.13 8.45
N ALA A 22 -14.20 16.31 9.75
CA ALA A 22 -15.29 17.16 10.24
C ALA A 22 -15.02 18.67 10.09
N SER A 23 -13.76 19.10 10.02
CA SER A 23 -13.38 20.52 10.05
C SER A 23 -12.81 21.07 8.73
N THR A 24 -12.52 20.20 7.76
CA THR A 24 -11.90 20.59 6.49
C THR A 24 -12.49 19.81 5.32
N ASN A 25 -12.37 20.36 4.11
CA ASN A 25 -12.80 19.69 2.89
C ASN A 25 -11.81 18.58 2.48
N VAL A 26 -11.83 17.47 3.20
CA VAL A 26 -11.17 16.22 2.79
C VAL A 26 -12.02 15.57 1.69
N THR A 27 -11.43 15.28 0.53
CA THR A 27 -12.17 14.69 -0.61
C THR A 27 -12.18 13.17 -0.58
N CYS A 28 -11.09 12.55 -0.10
CA CYS A 28 -11.00 11.11 0.12
C CYS A 28 -9.92 10.83 1.18
N LEU A 29 -9.95 9.62 1.73
CA LEU A 29 -8.90 9.08 2.58
C LEU A 29 -8.21 7.92 1.88
N LEU A 30 -6.88 7.87 1.98
CA LEU A 30 -6.04 6.80 1.45
C LEU A 30 -5.48 5.96 2.62
N HIS A 31 -5.74 4.65 2.64
CA HIS A 31 -5.20 3.71 3.64
C HIS A 31 -4.49 2.55 2.93
N ILE A 32 -3.15 2.54 3.02
CA ILE A 32 -2.31 1.73 2.14
C ILE A 32 -1.89 0.42 2.84
N GLY A 33 -2.76 -0.58 2.82
CA GLY A 33 -2.55 -1.90 3.42
C GLY A 33 -2.50 -1.89 4.95
N ASP A 34 -2.46 -3.09 5.53
CA ASP A 34 -2.45 -3.34 6.97
C ASP A 34 -3.57 -2.59 7.71
N ILE A 35 -4.77 -3.02 7.37
CA ILE A 35 -6.00 -2.29 7.65
C ILE A 35 -6.38 -2.45 9.12
N SER A 36 -6.73 -3.68 9.50
CA SER A 36 -7.31 -3.99 10.81
C SER A 36 -6.39 -4.82 11.71
N TYR A 37 -5.39 -5.51 11.15
CA TYR A 37 -4.61 -6.56 11.84
C TYR A 37 -5.49 -7.66 12.47
N ALA A 38 -6.68 -7.92 11.92
CA ALA A 38 -7.58 -8.95 12.45
C ALA A 38 -6.98 -10.37 12.38
N ARG A 39 -6.20 -10.66 11.34
CA ARG A 39 -5.35 -11.86 11.20
C ARG A 39 -6.05 -13.17 11.56
N GLY A 40 -7.27 -13.35 11.06
CA GLY A 40 -8.10 -14.55 11.27
C GLY A 40 -9.14 -14.41 12.38
N ILE A 41 -9.09 -13.34 13.17
CA ILE A 41 -10.06 -13.04 14.22
C ILE A 41 -11.14 -12.11 13.65
N GLY A 42 -12.16 -12.70 13.01
CA GLY A 42 -13.18 -11.97 12.25
C GLY A 42 -13.90 -10.85 13.02
N ALA A 43 -14.08 -10.97 14.35
CA ALA A 43 -14.69 -9.93 15.17
C ALA A 43 -13.91 -8.61 15.20
N LEU A 44 -12.58 -8.65 14.98
CA LEU A 44 -11.76 -7.43 14.93
C LEU A 44 -12.06 -6.62 13.66
N TRP A 45 -12.47 -7.25 12.56
CA TRP A 45 -12.95 -6.53 11.39
C TRP A 45 -14.22 -5.73 11.68
N ASP A 46 -15.18 -6.29 12.42
CA ASP A 46 -16.40 -5.56 12.80
C ASP A 46 -16.09 -4.37 13.71
N GLY A 47 -15.16 -4.56 14.65
CA GLY A 47 -14.61 -3.48 15.46
C GLY A 47 -13.98 -2.39 14.59
N PHE A 48 -13.18 -2.76 13.60
CA PHE A 48 -12.53 -1.82 12.70
C PHE A 48 -13.55 -1.05 11.84
N MET A 49 -14.56 -1.72 11.29
CA MET A 49 -15.62 -1.07 10.51
C MET A 49 -16.41 -0.07 11.36
N THR A 50 -16.70 -0.42 12.61
CA THR A 50 -17.32 0.50 13.57
C THR A 50 -16.43 1.71 13.85
N GLN A 51 -15.13 1.48 14.05
CA GLN A 51 -14.15 2.52 14.33
C GLN A 51 -14.02 3.56 13.20
N ILE A 52 -14.02 3.12 11.94
CA ILE A 52 -13.88 4.05 10.79
C ILE A 52 -15.22 4.64 10.34
N GLN A 53 -16.35 4.21 10.90
CA GLN A 53 -17.69 4.61 10.44
C GLN A 53 -17.86 6.13 10.40
N SER A 54 -17.41 6.85 11.42
CA SER A 54 -17.50 8.31 11.49
C SER A 54 -16.77 9.03 10.34
N ILE A 55 -15.80 8.36 9.72
CA ILE A 55 -15.03 8.88 8.58
C ILE A 55 -15.64 8.40 7.27
N ALA A 56 -15.84 7.08 7.13
CA ALA A 56 -16.22 6.43 5.88
C ALA A 56 -17.65 6.76 5.41
N VAL A 57 -18.54 7.24 6.30
CA VAL A 57 -19.87 7.73 5.90
C VAL A 57 -19.84 9.14 5.30
N HIS A 58 -18.73 9.88 5.47
CA HIS A 58 -18.60 11.26 4.99
C HIS A 58 -17.69 11.39 3.77
N VAL A 59 -16.63 10.58 3.69
CA VAL A 59 -15.66 10.61 2.60
C VAL A 59 -15.33 9.20 2.10
N PRO A 60 -15.08 9.02 0.79
CA PRO A 60 -14.55 7.75 0.27
C PRO A 60 -13.30 7.32 1.03
N TYR A 61 -13.35 6.11 1.59
CA TYR A 61 -12.24 5.48 2.32
C TYR A 61 -11.59 4.45 1.40
N MET A 62 -10.53 4.86 0.71
CA MET A 62 -9.85 4.08 -0.32
C MET A 62 -8.78 3.21 0.34
N VAL A 63 -8.73 1.93 -0.02
CA VAL A 63 -7.82 0.96 0.62
C VAL A 63 -7.00 0.20 -0.40
N SER A 64 -5.73 -0.07 -0.10
CA SER A 64 -4.94 -1.09 -0.79
C SER A 64 -4.76 -2.31 0.11
N ILE A 65 -4.34 -3.44 -0.47
CA ILE A 65 -4.06 -4.66 0.27
C ILE A 65 -2.62 -4.65 0.84
N GLY A 66 -2.43 -5.15 2.06
CA GLY A 66 -1.13 -5.43 2.66
C GLY A 66 -0.94 -6.91 3.00
N ASN A 67 0.23 -7.25 3.58
CA ASN A 67 0.56 -8.63 3.95
C ASN A 67 -0.38 -9.17 5.03
N HIS A 68 -0.83 -8.33 5.97
CA HIS A 68 -1.79 -8.76 6.99
C HIS A 68 -3.21 -9.01 6.48
N GLU A 69 -3.53 -8.61 5.24
CA GLU A 69 -4.78 -8.99 4.60
C GLU A 69 -4.63 -10.21 3.69
N TYR A 70 -3.48 -10.40 3.01
CA TYR A 70 -3.33 -11.40 1.95
C TYR A 70 -2.47 -12.61 2.32
N ASP A 71 -1.33 -12.41 2.97
CA ASP A 71 -0.27 -13.43 3.02
C ASP A 71 -0.66 -14.64 3.86
N TYR A 72 -0.52 -15.82 3.26
CA TYR A 72 -0.67 -17.09 3.96
C TYR A 72 0.26 -18.14 3.35
N GLU A 73 0.17 -19.42 3.73
CA GLU A 73 1.02 -20.48 3.13
C GLU A 73 0.23 -21.47 2.27
N THR A 74 -1.09 -21.55 2.45
CA THR A 74 -1.97 -22.48 1.72
C THR A 74 -3.26 -21.80 1.29
N GLY A 75 -4.17 -22.52 0.63
CA GLY A 75 -5.52 -22.01 0.32
C GLY A 75 -5.65 -21.19 -0.97
N GLY A 76 -4.62 -21.13 -1.82
CA GLY A 76 -4.65 -20.35 -3.07
C GLY A 76 -5.72 -20.77 -4.08
N ASP A 77 -6.23 -22.01 -4.01
CA ASP A 77 -7.35 -22.45 -4.85
C ASP A 77 -8.66 -21.67 -4.58
N LYS A 78 -8.72 -20.94 -3.46
CA LYS A 78 -9.83 -20.06 -3.07
C LYS A 78 -9.44 -18.58 -3.09
N ASP A 79 -8.29 -18.24 -3.67
CA ASP A 79 -7.82 -16.88 -3.75
C ASP A 79 -8.80 -16.01 -4.58
N PRO A 80 -9.47 -15.01 -3.97
CA PRO A 80 -10.40 -14.15 -4.67
C PRO A 80 -9.76 -13.28 -5.77
N SER A 81 -8.44 -13.13 -5.78
CA SER A 81 -7.71 -12.40 -6.83
C SER A 81 -7.54 -13.20 -8.13
N GLY A 82 -7.67 -14.53 -8.06
CA GLY A 82 -7.33 -15.42 -9.17
C GLY A 82 -5.83 -15.49 -9.47
N ALA A 83 -4.95 -15.15 -8.51
CA ALA A 83 -3.51 -15.25 -8.70
C ALA A 83 -3.10 -16.69 -9.08
N PRO A 84 -2.24 -16.87 -10.11
CA PRO A 84 -1.86 -18.20 -10.57
C PRO A 84 -0.95 -18.92 -9.57
N GLY A 85 -1.17 -20.23 -9.42
CA GLY A 85 -0.30 -21.14 -8.65
C GLY A 85 -0.80 -21.44 -7.22
N PRO A 86 -0.33 -22.54 -6.59
CA PRO A 86 -0.75 -22.92 -5.24
C PRO A 86 -0.31 -21.86 -4.22
N GLY A 87 -1.28 -21.12 -3.67
CA GLY A 87 -1.03 -20.05 -2.72
C GLY A 87 -0.79 -18.65 -3.33
N GLY A 88 -0.91 -18.46 -4.65
CA GLY A 88 -0.69 -17.15 -5.27
C GLY A 88 0.80 -16.74 -5.33
N PHE A 89 1.08 -15.43 -5.41
CA PHE A 89 2.44 -14.91 -5.60
C PHE A 89 3.27 -14.97 -4.31
N ARG A 90 4.17 -15.95 -4.21
CA ARG A 90 5.04 -16.16 -3.03
C ARG A 90 6.46 -16.52 -3.44
N PRO A 91 7.26 -15.58 -3.95
CA PRO A 91 8.64 -15.86 -4.27
C PRO A 91 9.39 -16.27 -3.00
N LYS A 92 10.06 -17.44 -3.04
CA LYS A 92 10.81 -18.01 -1.89
C LYS A 92 11.85 -17.06 -1.27
N CYS A 93 12.25 -16.04 -2.02
CA CYS A 93 13.23 -15.06 -1.60
C CYS A 93 12.65 -13.87 -0.81
N GLY A 94 11.33 -13.67 -0.82
CA GLY A 94 10.63 -12.60 -0.11
C GLY A 94 10.03 -13.04 1.22
N ASP A 95 9.37 -12.11 1.92
CA ASP A 95 8.76 -12.37 3.22
C ASP A 95 7.24 -12.56 3.14
N TYR A 96 6.82 -13.60 2.43
CA TYR A 96 5.39 -13.94 2.23
C TYR A 96 4.98 -15.09 3.15
N GLY A 97 4.72 -14.73 4.40
CA GLY A 97 4.48 -15.66 5.51
C GLY A 97 3.01 -15.95 5.78
N ARG A 98 2.66 -16.04 7.07
CA ARG A 98 1.30 -16.32 7.55
C ARG A 98 0.63 -15.07 8.13
N ASP A 99 0.96 -13.90 7.60
CA ASP A 99 0.67 -12.64 8.24
C ASP A 99 -0.83 -12.36 8.33
N SER A 100 -1.62 -12.82 7.36
CA SER A 100 -3.08 -12.73 7.37
C SER A 100 -3.77 -13.68 8.34
N GLY A 101 -3.06 -14.62 8.96
CA GLY A 101 -3.67 -15.63 9.84
C GLY A 101 -4.69 -16.53 9.14
N GLY A 102 -4.66 -16.61 7.80
CA GLY A 102 -5.54 -17.47 7.00
C GLY A 102 -6.73 -16.73 6.39
N GLU A 103 -6.78 -15.40 6.48
CA GLU A 103 -7.83 -14.60 5.87
C GLU A 103 -7.79 -14.61 4.34
N CYS A 104 -6.59 -14.63 3.75
CA CYS A 104 -6.37 -14.69 2.30
C CYS A 104 -7.25 -13.67 1.53
N ALA A 105 -7.29 -12.43 2.01
CA ALA A 105 -8.09 -11.29 1.53
C ALA A 105 -9.62 -11.42 1.61
N ILE A 106 -10.17 -12.53 2.10
CA ILE A 106 -11.62 -12.76 2.09
C ILE A 106 -12.38 -11.67 2.87
N PRO A 107 -12.00 -11.28 4.10
CA PRO A 107 -12.69 -10.19 4.80
C PRO A 107 -12.58 -8.85 4.05
N MET A 108 -11.41 -8.57 3.46
CA MET A 108 -11.14 -7.36 2.71
C MET A 108 -12.12 -7.21 1.52
N VAL A 109 -12.20 -8.23 0.65
CA VAL A 109 -13.08 -8.22 -0.54
C VAL A 109 -14.57 -8.29 -0.23
N ARG A 110 -14.94 -8.62 1.01
CA ARG A 110 -16.35 -8.64 1.45
C ARG A 110 -16.79 -7.35 2.15
N ARG A 111 -15.84 -6.54 2.63
CA ARG A 111 -16.12 -5.34 3.44
C ARG A 111 -15.81 -4.04 2.70
N PHE A 112 -14.91 -4.05 1.73
CA PHE A 112 -14.54 -2.89 0.94
C PHE A 112 -14.90 -3.07 -0.53
N HIS A 113 -14.98 -1.95 -1.24
CA HIS A 113 -15.26 -1.89 -2.67
C HIS A 113 -14.22 -1.00 -3.34
N SER A 114 -13.88 -1.32 -4.59
CA SER A 114 -13.05 -0.48 -5.45
C SER A 114 -13.72 -0.26 -6.80
N PRO A 115 -13.26 0.74 -7.57
CA PRO A 115 -13.57 0.88 -8.98
C PRO A 115 -13.30 -0.41 -9.77
N SER A 116 -14.20 -0.72 -10.70
CA SER A 116 -14.10 -1.93 -11.55
C SER A 116 -13.22 -1.71 -12.79
N ASN A 117 -12.00 -1.20 -12.61
CA ASN A 117 -11.06 -0.91 -13.69
C ASN A 117 -9.72 -1.67 -13.61
N GLY A 118 -9.54 -2.51 -12.58
CA GLY A 118 -8.39 -3.40 -12.42
C GLY A 118 -8.83 -4.78 -11.93
N ASN A 119 -8.18 -5.30 -10.89
CA ASN A 119 -8.55 -6.56 -10.25
C ASN A 119 -9.06 -6.31 -8.83
N GLY A 120 -10.27 -5.74 -8.72
CA GLY A 120 -10.90 -5.48 -7.43
C GLY A 120 -10.00 -4.66 -6.49
N LEU A 121 -9.90 -5.07 -5.22
CA LEU A 121 -9.09 -4.35 -4.21
C LEU A 121 -7.58 -4.63 -4.32
N PHE A 122 -7.16 -5.52 -5.20
CA PHE A 122 -5.76 -5.92 -5.34
C PHE A 122 -4.96 -4.86 -6.11
N TRP A 123 -5.51 -4.35 -7.22
CA TRP A 123 -4.97 -3.20 -7.93
C TRP A 123 -6.08 -2.51 -8.73
N TYR A 124 -6.13 -1.18 -8.65
CA TYR A 124 -7.13 -0.35 -9.29
C TYR A 124 -6.65 1.12 -9.30
N SER A 125 -7.30 1.97 -10.09
CA SER A 125 -6.98 3.40 -10.17
C SER A 125 -8.24 4.26 -10.09
N PHE A 126 -8.09 5.54 -9.76
CA PHE A 126 -9.19 6.51 -9.70
C PHE A 126 -8.69 7.95 -9.74
N ASP A 127 -9.55 8.84 -10.21
CA ASP A 127 -9.27 10.28 -10.22
C ASP A 127 -9.95 10.98 -9.03
N VAL A 128 -9.22 11.86 -8.36
CA VAL A 128 -9.76 12.77 -7.35
C VAL A 128 -9.29 14.19 -7.65
N GLY A 129 -10.18 14.98 -8.24
CA GLY A 129 -9.83 16.31 -8.73
C GLY A 129 -8.70 16.24 -9.79
N PRO A 130 -7.58 16.95 -9.62
CA PRO A 130 -6.46 16.96 -10.56
C PRO A 130 -5.45 15.82 -10.34
N ILE A 131 -5.81 14.79 -9.55
CA ILE A 131 -4.90 13.72 -9.15
C ILE A 131 -5.42 12.39 -9.70
N HIS A 132 -4.55 11.66 -10.40
CA HIS A 132 -4.74 10.25 -10.72
C HIS A 132 -4.03 9.41 -9.67
N VAL A 133 -4.77 8.57 -8.96
CA VAL A 133 -4.25 7.68 -7.91
C VAL A 133 -4.32 6.24 -8.38
N ILE A 134 -3.22 5.51 -8.23
CA ILE A 134 -3.11 4.09 -8.57
C ILE A 134 -2.75 3.32 -7.31
N TYR A 135 -3.50 2.26 -7.01
CA TYR A 135 -3.09 1.25 -6.05
C TYR A 135 -2.61 0.00 -6.75
N ILE A 136 -1.48 -0.52 -6.27
CA ILE A 136 -0.91 -1.80 -6.66
C ILE A 136 -0.72 -2.68 -5.42
N SER A 137 -0.78 -3.98 -5.60
CA SER A 137 -0.47 -4.97 -4.58
C SER A 137 0.98 -5.42 -4.69
N THR A 138 1.73 -5.21 -3.61
CA THR A 138 3.03 -5.84 -3.38
C THR A 138 2.92 -7.30 -2.98
N GLU A 139 1.71 -7.79 -2.70
CA GLU A 139 1.43 -9.18 -2.34
C GLU A 139 1.06 -10.05 -3.57
N HIS A 140 1.04 -9.43 -4.75
CA HIS A 140 0.80 -10.10 -6.03
C HIS A 140 1.97 -9.90 -6.97
N ASP A 141 2.05 -10.72 -8.02
CA ASP A 141 3.16 -10.66 -8.95
C ASP A 141 3.20 -9.30 -9.66
N PHE A 142 4.21 -8.49 -9.35
CA PHE A 142 4.44 -7.17 -9.93
C PHE A 142 5.64 -7.17 -10.90
N ARG A 143 6.16 -8.36 -11.25
CA ARG A 143 7.28 -8.48 -12.20
C ARG A 143 6.82 -8.17 -13.61
N ARG A 144 7.78 -7.82 -14.48
CA ARG A 144 7.52 -7.61 -15.91
C ARG A 144 6.72 -8.79 -16.48
N SER A 145 5.74 -8.50 -17.32
CA SER A 145 4.77 -9.44 -17.93
C SER A 145 3.71 -10.05 -17.00
N SER A 146 3.71 -9.76 -15.70
CA SER A 146 2.59 -10.17 -14.84
C SER A 146 1.30 -9.44 -15.24
N ILE A 147 0.15 -10.01 -14.85
CA ILE A 147 -1.16 -9.39 -15.11
C ILE A 147 -1.23 -7.97 -14.53
N GLN A 148 -0.77 -7.81 -13.29
CA GLN A 148 -0.72 -6.52 -12.62
C GLN A 148 0.24 -5.54 -13.31
N TYR A 149 1.44 -5.98 -13.71
CA TYR A 149 2.41 -5.11 -14.38
C TYR A 149 1.88 -4.58 -15.72
N LEU A 150 1.29 -5.46 -16.53
CA LEU A 150 0.71 -5.09 -17.81
C LEU A 150 -0.50 -4.16 -17.65
N TRP A 151 -1.33 -4.40 -16.63
CA TRP A 151 -2.42 -3.49 -16.28
C TRP A 151 -1.89 -2.12 -15.85
N LEU A 152 -0.88 -2.08 -14.97
CA LEU A 152 -0.27 -0.87 -14.44
C LEU A 152 0.37 -0.02 -15.56
N GLU A 153 1.15 -0.63 -16.44
CA GLU A 153 1.75 0.08 -17.58
C GLU A 153 0.67 0.67 -18.50
N LYS A 154 -0.42 -0.08 -18.74
CA LYS A 154 -1.56 0.40 -19.52
C LYS A 154 -2.24 1.60 -18.86
N ASP A 155 -2.53 1.51 -17.56
CA ASP A 155 -3.18 2.56 -16.79
C ASP A 155 -2.33 3.84 -16.78
N LEU A 156 -1.04 3.73 -16.42
CA LEU A 156 -0.05 4.82 -16.47
C LEU A 156 0.03 5.48 -17.85
N SER A 157 0.05 4.68 -18.93
CA SER A 157 0.10 5.20 -20.30
C SER A 157 -1.15 5.94 -20.75
N SER A 158 -2.28 5.73 -20.07
CA SER A 158 -3.57 6.31 -20.41
C SER A 158 -3.85 7.65 -19.72
N VAL A 159 -3.01 8.03 -18.74
CA VAL A 159 -3.21 9.24 -17.93
C VAL A 159 -3.07 10.50 -18.79
N ASN A 160 -4.14 11.27 -18.88
CA ASN A 160 -4.12 12.59 -19.50
C ASN A 160 -3.63 13.64 -18.48
N ARG A 161 -2.33 13.95 -18.52
CA ARG A 161 -1.69 14.90 -17.60
C ARG A 161 -2.20 16.34 -17.72
N SER A 162 -2.90 16.71 -18.79
CA SER A 162 -3.59 18.02 -18.86
C SER A 162 -4.86 18.07 -18.01
N ARG A 163 -5.44 16.92 -17.64
CA ARG A 163 -6.61 16.81 -16.75
C ARG A 163 -6.21 16.44 -15.33
N THR A 164 -5.35 15.44 -15.19
CA THR A 164 -4.82 14.94 -13.92
C THR A 164 -3.30 15.09 -13.93
N PRO A 165 -2.76 16.31 -13.72
CA PRO A 165 -1.32 16.56 -13.78
C PRO A 165 -0.53 15.79 -12.72
N TRP A 166 -1.15 15.48 -11.58
CA TRP A 166 -0.54 14.75 -10.48
C TRP A 166 -0.82 13.26 -10.58
N LEU A 167 0.23 12.46 -10.49
CA LEU A 167 0.19 11.01 -10.54
C LEU A 167 0.78 10.44 -9.25
N ILE A 168 -0.07 9.76 -8.48
CA ILE A 168 0.28 9.16 -7.20
C ILE A 168 0.12 7.65 -7.29
N VAL A 169 1.16 6.91 -6.94
CA VAL A 169 1.08 5.46 -6.76
C VAL A 169 1.10 5.15 -5.27
N GLY A 170 0.24 4.25 -4.82
CA GLY A 170 0.26 3.70 -3.47
C GLY A 170 0.48 2.18 -3.50
N SER A 171 1.42 1.70 -2.70
CA SER A 171 1.66 0.26 -2.51
C SER A 171 2.06 -0.04 -1.08
N HIS A 172 1.77 -1.25 -0.60
CA HIS A 172 2.00 -1.54 0.82
C HIS A 172 3.49 -1.67 1.16
N ARG A 173 4.21 -2.64 0.59
CA ARG A 173 5.66 -2.79 0.84
C ARG A 173 6.48 -1.67 0.18
N HIS A 174 7.53 -1.23 0.85
CA HIS A 174 8.31 -0.03 0.50
C HIS A 174 9.40 -0.30 -0.56
N MET A 175 9.70 0.73 -1.36
CA MET A 175 10.81 0.73 -2.32
C MET A 175 12.10 1.32 -1.74
N TYR A 176 12.00 2.27 -0.83
CA TYR A 176 13.13 2.92 -0.18
C TYR A 176 12.85 3.08 1.32
N THR A 177 13.88 2.87 2.13
CA THR A 177 13.90 3.14 3.58
C THR A 177 15.35 3.35 4.01
N SER A 178 15.53 4.10 5.10
CA SER A 178 16.78 4.30 5.82
C SER A 178 16.96 3.33 6.99
N ALA A 179 15.94 2.51 7.30
CA ALA A 179 15.99 1.49 8.34
C ALA A 179 16.78 0.25 7.87
N PHE A 180 17.38 -0.47 8.83
CA PHE A 180 17.92 -1.80 8.57
C PHE A 180 16.79 -2.81 8.36
N ASP A 181 16.74 -3.38 7.15
CA ASP A 181 15.79 -4.44 6.81
C ASP A 181 16.40 -5.84 7.07
N SER A 182 15.54 -6.81 7.35
CA SER A 182 15.92 -8.21 7.31
C SER A 182 16.40 -8.59 5.90
N ALA A 183 17.11 -9.72 5.76
CA ALA A 183 17.55 -10.18 4.45
C ALA A 183 16.39 -10.44 3.47
N ARG A 184 15.20 -10.80 3.97
CA ARG A 184 14.00 -11.04 3.15
C ARG A 184 13.35 -9.72 2.74
N GLU A 185 13.20 -8.79 3.68
CA GLU A 185 12.67 -7.45 3.42
C GLU A 185 13.56 -6.67 2.43
N THR A 186 14.88 -6.77 2.58
CA THR A 186 15.84 -6.20 1.63
C THR A 186 15.61 -6.75 0.22
N ARG A 187 15.40 -8.06 0.07
CA ARG A 187 15.12 -8.67 -1.24
C ARG A 187 13.79 -8.21 -1.81
N MET A 188 12.77 -8.08 -0.98
CA MET A 188 11.48 -7.54 -1.38
C MET A 188 11.60 -6.14 -1.93
N ARG A 189 12.22 -5.24 -1.18
CA ARG A 189 12.50 -3.87 -1.58
C ARG A 189 13.28 -3.80 -2.89
N LEU A 190 14.34 -4.60 -3.03
CA LEU A 190 15.14 -4.67 -4.27
C LEU A 190 14.33 -5.18 -5.48
N MET A 191 13.38 -6.11 -5.28
CA MET A 191 12.47 -6.52 -6.36
C MET A 191 11.53 -5.40 -6.76
N VAL A 192 10.94 -4.69 -5.78
CA VAL A 192 10.07 -3.52 -6.04
C VAL A 192 10.84 -2.47 -6.86
N GLN A 193 12.07 -2.14 -6.46
CA GLN A 193 12.95 -1.25 -7.22
C GLN A 193 13.20 -1.77 -8.65
N LEU A 194 13.67 -3.01 -8.78
CA LEU A 194 14.05 -3.62 -10.05
C LEU A 194 12.93 -3.62 -11.09
N TYR A 195 11.69 -3.92 -10.67
CA TYR A 195 10.58 -4.08 -11.59
C TYR A 195 9.79 -2.79 -11.81
N LEU A 196 9.58 -1.98 -10.77
CA LEU A 196 8.61 -0.88 -10.82
C LEU A 196 9.24 0.50 -10.98
N GLU A 197 10.45 0.74 -10.45
CA GLU A 197 11.05 2.08 -10.42
C GLU A 197 11.22 2.67 -11.83
N SER A 198 11.76 1.90 -12.77
CA SER A 198 11.93 2.35 -14.16
C SER A 198 10.60 2.59 -14.88
N LEU A 199 9.53 1.90 -14.48
CA LEU A 199 8.20 2.11 -15.03
C LEU A 199 7.62 3.44 -14.50
N PHE A 200 7.73 3.66 -13.19
CA PHE A 200 7.28 4.89 -12.53
C PHE A 200 8.03 6.11 -13.06
N TYR A 201 9.34 6.02 -13.24
CA TYR A 201 10.15 7.09 -13.81
C TYR A 201 9.74 7.40 -15.26
N ARG A 202 9.57 6.36 -16.10
CA ARG A 202 9.16 6.53 -17.51
C ARG A 202 7.85 7.32 -17.67
N TYR A 203 6.88 7.09 -16.78
CA TYR A 203 5.59 7.77 -16.81
C TYR A 203 5.51 8.97 -15.87
N HIS A 204 6.65 9.44 -15.36
CA HIS A 204 6.77 10.59 -14.47
C HIS A 204 5.79 10.53 -13.29
N VAL A 205 5.78 9.42 -12.53
CA VAL A 205 5.05 9.35 -11.25
C VAL A 205 5.64 10.40 -10.32
N ASP A 206 4.79 11.29 -9.79
CA ASP A 206 5.24 12.42 -8.97
C ASP A 206 5.51 11.97 -7.53
N LEU A 207 4.61 11.14 -7.00
CA LEU A 207 4.62 10.70 -5.62
C LEU A 207 4.35 9.20 -5.53
N ASN A 208 5.19 8.51 -4.77
CA ASN A 208 5.02 7.11 -4.45
C ASN A 208 4.87 6.94 -2.94
N LEU A 209 3.68 6.52 -2.53
CA LEU A 209 3.30 6.33 -1.14
C LEU A 209 3.45 4.86 -0.75
N PHE A 210 4.23 4.60 0.28
CA PHE A 210 4.46 3.28 0.83
C PHE A 210 4.02 3.15 2.28
N ALA A 211 3.85 1.92 2.71
CA ALA A 211 3.53 1.56 4.09
C ALA A 211 4.45 0.42 4.58
N HIS A 212 3.90 -0.54 5.33
CA HIS A 212 4.56 -1.71 5.89
C HIS A 212 5.51 -1.41 7.07
N ARG A 213 6.55 -0.58 6.88
CA ARG A 213 7.47 -0.21 7.97
C ARG A 213 6.87 0.86 8.86
N HIS A 214 6.70 0.63 10.16
CA HIS A 214 5.94 1.52 11.05
C HIS A 214 6.72 2.77 11.48
N SER A 215 7.05 3.61 10.50
CA SER A 215 7.76 4.87 10.65
C SER A 215 7.29 5.87 9.56
N TYR A 216 7.86 7.07 9.59
CA TYR A 216 7.67 8.08 8.56
C TYR A 216 9.01 8.42 7.93
N GLU A 217 9.08 8.36 6.61
CA GLU A 217 10.25 8.77 5.84
C GLU A 217 9.81 9.49 4.57
N ARG A 218 10.60 10.47 4.13
CA ARG A 218 10.39 11.17 2.87
C ARG A 218 11.73 11.39 2.18
N SER A 219 11.85 10.94 0.94
CA SER A 219 13.05 11.13 0.14
C SER A 219 13.08 12.50 -0.57
N CYS A 220 14.24 12.86 -1.10
CA CYS A 220 14.31 13.73 -2.27
C CYS A 220 13.61 13.06 -3.47
N PRO A 221 13.35 13.76 -4.59
CA PRO A 221 12.98 13.08 -5.82
C PRO A 221 14.15 12.17 -6.25
N MET A 222 13.87 10.87 -6.44
CA MET A 222 14.90 9.84 -6.62
C MET A 222 14.69 8.99 -7.87
N PHE A 223 15.80 8.48 -8.38
CA PHE A 223 15.83 7.38 -9.33
C PHE A 223 17.15 6.60 -9.17
N GLN A 224 17.07 5.27 -9.13
CA GLN A 224 18.22 4.37 -8.99
C GLN A 224 19.12 4.71 -7.78
N GLY A 225 18.49 5.05 -6.65
CA GLY A 225 19.17 5.37 -5.40
C GLY A 225 19.85 6.73 -5.36
N LYS A 226 19.60 7.63 -6.32
CA LYS A 226 20.19 8.98 -6.35
C LYS A 226 19.11 10.05 -6.36
N CYS A 227 19.37 11.17 -5.68
CA CYS A 227 18.55 12.36 -5.83
C CYS A 227 18.73 12.96 -7.23
N ILE A 228 17.65 13.11 -7.99
CA ILE A 228 17.64 13.78 -9.29
C ILE A 228 16.41 14.69 -9.38
N GLU A 229 16.50 15.81 -10.10
CA GLU A 229 15.44 16.84 -10.09
C GLU A 229 14.09 16.33 -10.61
N ASP A 230 14.10 15.46 -11.61
CA ASP A 230 12.92 14.87 -12.27
C ASP A 230 12.56 13.47 -11.75
N GLY A 231 13.08 13.09 -10.58
CA GLY A 231 12.85 11.79 -9.95
C GLY A 231 11.49 11.66 -9.28
N ILE A 232 11.22 10.50 -8.69
CA ILE A 232 9.98 10.23 -7.94
C ILE A 232 10.21 10.56 -6.46
N THR A 233 9.30 11.30 -5.85
CA THR A 233 9.33 11.46 -4.39
C THR A 233 8.72 10.23 -3.73
N HIS A 234 9.45 9.56 -2.85
CA HIS A 234 8.97 8.41 -2.09
C HIS A 234 8.64 8.84 -0.66
N VAL A 235 7.47 8.44 -0.16
CA VAL A 235 7.03 8.74 1.21
C VAL A 235 6.49 7.48 1.88
N LEU A 236 7.13 7.10 2.98
CA LEU A 236 6.68 6.04 3.88
C LEU A 236 5.75 6.66 4.93
N ILE A 237 4.52 6.14 5.08
CA ILE A 237 3.45 6.76 5.88
C ILE A 237 2.76 5.79 6.88
N SER A 238 3.47 4.78 7.37
CA SER A 238 2.91 3.63 8.11
C SER A 238 2.91 3.74 9.65
N MET A 239 3.10 4.93 10.20
CA MET A 239 3.07 5.23 11.65
C MET A 239 1.65 5.42 12.24
N ALA A 240 0.64 4.88 11.58
CA ALA A 240 -0.77 5.21 11.84
C ALA A 240 -1.39 4.47 13.04
N GLY A 241 -0.78 3.40 13.55
CA GLY A 241 -1.30 2.84 14.80
C GLY A 241 -0.63 1.60 15.34
N GLN A 242 -0.11 0.72 14.47
CA GLN A 242 0.68 -0.42 14.92
C GLN A 242 1.98 0.05 15.58
N SER A 243 2.57 -0.81 16.42
CA SER A 243 3.80 -0.54 17.15
C SER A 243 4.91 -0.07 16.22
N LEU A 244 5.58 1.04 16.58
CA LEU A 244 6.65 1.61 15.79
C LEU A 244 7.82 0.65 15.65
N ASP A 245 8.46 0.67 14.48
CA ASP A 245 9.68 -0.10 14.24
C ASP A 245 10.85 0.49 15.06
N SER A 246 11.54 -0.37 15.81
CA SER A 246 12.64 0.00 16.71
C SER A 246 14.03 -0.08 16.06
N ASP A 247 14.09 -0.20 14.73
CA ASP A 247 15.35 -0.40 14.01
C ASP A 247 16.24 0.85 14.02
N ILE A 248 17.54 0.64 13.82
CA ILE A 248 18.50 1.73 13.66
C ILE A 248 18.30 2.35 12.26
N TYR A 249 18.17 3.67 12.20
CA TYR A 249 18.07 4.42 10.95
C TYR A 249 19.44 4.98 10.58
N ILE A 250 19.85 4.84 9.33
CA ILE A 250 21.06 5.50 8.83
C ILE A 250 20.66 6.79 8.12
N LEU A 251 21.19 7.93 8.57
CA LEU A 251 21.00 9.23 7.91
C LEU A 251 21.57 9.31 6.48
N SER A 252 22.11 8.22 5.93
CA SER A 252 22.86 8.18 4.67
C SER A 252 22.05 7.73 3.46
N CYS A 253 20.71 7.71 3.52
CA CYS A 253 19.91 7.23 2.38
C CYS A 253 20.20 8.01 1.08
N CYS A 254 20.75 9.22 1.21
CA CYS A 254 21.25 10.03 0.10
C CYS A 254 22.45 10.88 0.59
N MET A 255 23.68 10.32 0.63
CA MET A 255 24.86 11.18 0.64
C MET A 255 25.09 11.69 -0.80
N GLU A 256 25.32 13.00 -0.88
CA GLU A 256 25.45 13.89 -2.05
C GLU A 256 26.08 13.29 -3.31
#